data_AF-A0A9N8Z3Q1-F1
#
_entry.id   AF-A0A9N8Z3Q1-F1
#
_cell.length_a   1.000
_cell.length_b   1.000
_cell.length_c   1.000
_cell.angle_alpha   90.00
_cell.angle_beta   90.00
_cell.angle_gamma   90.00
#
_symmetry.space_group_name_H-M   'P 1'
#
loop_
_entity.id
_entity.type
_entity.pdbx_description
1 polymer ?
#
loop_
_entity_poly.entity_id
_entity_poly.type
_entity_poly.pdbx_seq_one_letter_code
_entity_poly.pdbx_strand_id
1 'polypeptide(L)' 'MREETKEKILKATEIAKTIVHWGFIPFILYLGYIKSEPKPSLMK' A
#
# COMPACT_ATOMS: atom_id res chain seq x y z
N MET A 1 -14.74 -22.79 12.15
CA MET A 1 -14.01 -21.53 12.42
C MET A 1 -14.81 -20.72 13.42
N ARG A 2 -14.18 -20.17 14.47
CA ARG A 2 -14.85 -19.31 15.46
C ARG A 2 -15.30 -18.01 14.78
N GLU A 3 -16.50 -17.52 15.11
CA GLU A 3 -17.05 -16.27 14.53
C GLU A 3 -16.10 -15.07 14.77
N GLU A 4 -15.49 -14.99 15.95
CA GLU A 4 -14.46 -14.00 16.28
C GLU A 4 -13.27 -14.00 15.29
N THR A 5 -12.89 -15.17 14.77
CA THR A 5 -11.80 -15.26 13.77
C THR A 5 -12.26 -14.71 12.41
N LYS A 6 -13.53 -14.92 12.04
CA LYS A 6 -14.07 -14.38 10.78
C LYS A 6 -14.15 -12.86 10.82
N GLU A 7 -14.66 -12.29 11.91
CA GLU A 7 -14.77 -10.84 12.10
C GLU A 7 -13.40 -10.16 12.01
N LYS A 8 -12.36 -10.77 12.61
CA LYS A 8 -10.99 -10.27 12.53
C LYS A 8 -10.46 -10.26 11.10
N ILE A 9 -10.71 -11.32 10.33
CA ILE A 9 -10.27 -11.42 8.92
C ILE A 9 -11.01 -10.40 8.05
N LEU A 10 -12.32 -10.25 8.23
CA LEU A 10 -13.13 -9.25 7.54
C LEU A 10 -12.58 -7.84 7.80
N LYS A 11 -12.37 -7.49 9.06
CA LYS A 11 -11.82 -6.18 9.44
C LYS A 11 -10.41 -5.95 8.88
N ALA A 12 -9.54 -6.97 8.92
CA ALA A 12 -8.21 -6.88 8.34
C ALA A 12 -8.27 -6.64 6.82
N THR A 13 -9.23 -7.27 6.14
CA THR A 13 -9.41 -7.15 4.68
C THR A 13 -9.91 -5.76 4.30
N GLU A 14 -10.80 -5.16 5.08
CA GLU A 14 -11.26 -3.77 4.88
C GLU A 14 -10.13 -2.76 5.04
N ILE A 15 -9.28 -2.94 6.05
CA ILE A 15 -8.09 -2.11 6.26
C ILE A 15 -7.12 -2.30 5.09
N ALA A 16 -6.86 -3.55 4.69
CA ALA A 16 -5.97 -3.87 3.58
C ALA A 16 -6.44 -3.21 2.27
N LYS A 17 -7.74 -3.23 1.98
CA LYS A 17 -8.33 -2.55 0.82
C LYS A 17 -8.00 -1.06 0.82
N THR A 18 -8.13 -0.40 1.97
CA THR A 18 -7.86 1.03 2.11
C THR A 18 -6.37 1.33 1.92
N ILE A 19 -5.49 0.55 2.54
CA ILE A 19 -4.04 0.71 2.41
C ILE A 19 -3.60 0.49 0.96
N VAL A 20 -4.08 -0.55 0.29
CA VAL A 20 -3.71 -0.83 -1.09
C VAL A 20 -4.21 0.27 -2.01
N HIS A 21 -5.45 0.74 -1.87
CA HIS A 21 -6.00 1.77 -2.74
C HIS A 21 -5.21 3.09 -2.67
N TRP A 22 -4.97 3.60 -1.46
CA TRP A 22 -4.29 4.88 -1.28
C TRP A 22 -2.76 4.75 -1.31
N GLY A 23 -2.22 3.60 -0.93
CA GLY A 23 -0.79 3.33 -0.89
C GLY A 23 -0.20 2.91 -2.24
N PHE A 24 -1.01 2.47 -3.21
CA PHE A 24 -0.53 2.00 -4.50
C PHE A 24 0.29 3.06 -5.25
N ILE A 25 -0.23 4.27 -5.38
CA ILE A 25 0.46 5.36 -6.11
C ILE A 25 1.77 5.77 -5.42
N PRO A 26 1.79 6.11 -4.11
CA PRO A 26 3.04 6.39 -3.40
C PRO A 26 4.06 5.25 -3.49
N PHE A 27 3.60 3.99 -3.42
CA PHE A 27 4.48 2.83 -3.47
C PHE A 27 5.15 2.68 -4.84
N ILE A 28 4.41 2.82 -5.94
CA ILE A 28 4.98 2.76 -7.30
C ILE A 28 5.97 3.92 -7.54
N LEU A 29 5.64 5.13 -7.07
CA LEU A 29 6.55 6.27 -7.17
C LEU A 29 7.85 6.03 -6.38
N TYR A 30 7.75 5.47 -5.18
CA TYR A 30 8.89 5.10 -4.36
C TYR A 30 9.77 4.07 -5.06
N LEU A 31 9.17 3.00 -5.61
CA LEU A 31 9.91 1.97 -6.36
C LEU A 31 10.66 2.56 -7.57
N GLY A 32 10.01 3.47 -8.31
CA GLY A 32 10.65 4.19 -9.41
C GLY A 32 11.84 5.02 -8.91
N TYR A 33 11.64 5.83 -7.87
CA TYR A 33 12.66 6.70 -7.29
C TYR A 33 13.92 5.95 -6.85
N ILE A 34 13.79 4.78 -6.20
CA ILE A 34 14.94 4.01 -5.71
C ILE A 34 15.69 3.23 -6.80
N LYS A 35 15.08 3.00 -7.97
CA LYS A 35 15.69 2.26 -9.09
C LYS A 35 16.26 3.17 -10.18
N SER A 36 15.91 4.46 -10.18
CA SER A 36 16.42 5.41 -11.15
C SER A 36 17.80 5.93 -10.80
N GLU A 37 18.73 5.86 -11.76
CA GLU A 37 20.00 6.59 -11.75
C GLU A 37 20.08 7.49 -13.00
N PRO A 38 20.24 8.83 -12.85
CA PRO A 38 20.24 9.59 -11.60
C PRO A 38 18.86 9.64 -10.93
N LYS A 39 18.82 9.86 -9.61
CA LYS A 39 17.55 9.97 -8.87
C LYS A 39 16.75 11.18 -9.37
N PRO A 40 15.45 11.01 -9.69
CA PRO A 40 14.64 12.10 -10.21
C PRO A 40 14.37 13.15 -9.12
N SER A 41 14.29 14.42 -9.53
CA SER A 41 13.85 15.50 -8.62
C SER A 41 12.36 15.34 -8.33
N LEU A 42 11.99 15.36 -7.04
CA LEU A 42 10.60 15.21 -6.59
C LEU A 42 9.76 16.48 -6.78
N MET A 43 10.41 17.59 -7.11
CA MET A 43 9.81 18.90 -7.38
C MET A 43 10.52 19.51 -8.59
N LYS A 44 9.77 20.20 -9.45
CA LYS A 44 10.33 21.05 -10.50
C LYS A 44 10.22 22.50 -10.06
#